data_AF-A0A947BPD2-F1
#
_entry.id   AF-A0A947BPD2-F1
#
_cell.length_a   1.000
_cell.length_b   1.000
_cell.length_c   1.000
_cell.angle_alpha   90.00
_cell.angle_beta   90.00
_cell.angle_gamma   90.00
#
_symmetry.space_group_name_H-M   'P 1'
#
loop_
_entity.id
_entity.type
_entity.pdbx_description
1 polymer ?
#
loop_
_entity_poly.entity_id
_entity_poly.type
_entity_poly.pdbx_seq_one_letter_code
_entity_poly.pdbx_strand_id
1 'polypeptide(L)'
;MSYTNIFIVVILLAMSSYWFGWRKAKVISGGDFQKLHSRLPYYGYMSALWSGLPALMILLLWLSFETTIVSSLVMSDLPPAYEGYSEQQKGLLLNDIKNLSEGRQTSGKKPELKILSDRYTQLKAIANMANIAVVLAIAIIGGVFASQKIKVETRARNNVEKIVKGLLIASSTIAIFTTIGIVLSVLFEAVRFFEKIPVVDFLFGLEWSPQTAIREDQVGSSGAFGIVPVLTGTLLISFIAMMVAVPIGLMSAIYLSEYAPKTFRSIAKPLLEVLAGVPTVVYGFFAALVVAPMIRDA
;
A
#
# COMPACT_ATOMS: atom_id res chain seq x y z
N MET A 1 9.93 -16.06 -11.65
CA MET A 1 9.29 -16.29 -10.33
C MET A 1 8.52 -15.04 -9.96
N SER A 2 7.32 -15.18 -9.38
CA SER A 2 6.62 -14.02 -8.80
C SER A 2 7.43 -13.45 -7.63
N TYR A 3 7.36 -12.13 -7.41
CA TYR A 3 7.94 -11.47 -6.24
C TYR A 3 7.49 -12.11 -4.91
N THR A 4 6.29 -12.65 -4.88
CA THR A 4 5.75 -13.44 -3.77
C THR A 4 6.68 -14.62 -3.42
N ASN A 5 7.23 -15.31 -4.42
CA ASN A 5 8.10 -16.46 -4.19
C ASN A 5 9.44 -16.02 -3.59
N ILE A 6 10.01 -14.90 -4.07
CA ILE A 6 11.26 -14.35 -3.54
C ILE A 6 11.08 -13.97 -2.07
N PHE A 7 9.98 -13.30 -1.76
CA PHE A 7 9.63 -12.94 -0.39
C PHE A 7 9.50 -14.16 0.53
N ILE A 8 8.82 -15.22 0.08
CA ILE A 8 8.72 -16.48 0.82
C ILE A 8 10.11 -17.09 1.06
N VAL A 9 10.98 -17.12 0.05
CA VAL A 9 12.33 -17.66 0.19
C VAL A 9 13.16 -16.84 1.19
N VAL A 10 13.04 -15.51 1.19
CA VAL A 10 13.71 -14.66 2.19
C VAL A 10 13.23 -14.98 3.61
N ILE A 11 11.92 -15.21 3.80
CA ILE A 11 11.38 -15.63 5.09
C ILE A 11 11.97 -16.99 5.50
N LEU A 12 11.99 -17.97 4.59
CA LEU A 12 12.54 -19.30 4.87
C LEU A 12 14.04 -19.25 5.22
N LEU A 13 14.81 -18.40 4.54
CA LEU A 13 16.22 -18.16 4.86
C LEU A 13 16.40 -17.47 6.21
N ALA A 14 15.56 -16.48 6.54
CA ALA A 14 15.58 -15.84 7.86
C ALA A 14 15.21 -16.84 8.97
N MET A 15 14.23 -17.72 8.75
CA MET A 15 13.87 -18.81 9.69
C MET A 15 14.99 -19.83 9.83
N SER A 16 15.66 -20.19 8.73
CA SER A 16 16.82 -21.08 8.75
C SER A 16 17.96 -20.43 9.54
N SER A 17 18.25 -19.15 9.28
CA SER A 17 19.24 -18.37 10.00
C SER A 17 18.93 -18.25 11.49
N TYR A 18 17.65 -18.05 11.86
CA TYR A 18 17.20 -18.09 13.26
C TYR A 18 17.61 -19.40 13.94
N TRP A 19 17.29 -20.52 13.29
CA TRP A 19 17.53 -21.84 13.83
C TRP A 19 19.03 -22.15 13.97
N PHE A 20 19.85 -21.76 12.98
CA PHE A 20 21.31 -21.88 13.07
C PHE A 20 21.88 -21.04 14.22
N GLY A 21 21.45 -19.78 14.36
CA GLY A 21 21.89 -18.91 15.44
C GLY A 21 21.53 -19.45 16.82
N TRP A 22 20.29 -19.94 16.97
CA TRP A 22 19.80 -20.59 18.18
C TRP A 22 20.58 -21.87 18.52
N ARG A 23 20.79 -22.75 17.53
CA ARG A 23 21.56 -24.00 17.72
C ARG A 23 22.99 -23.72 18.12
N LYS A 24 23.66 -22.79 17.45
CA LYS A 24 25.05 -22.43 17.74
C LYS A 24 25.21 -21.89 19.16
N ALA A 25 24.32 -20.99 19.59
CA ALA A 25 24.31 -20.48 20.97
C ALA A 25 24.09 -21.60 22.00
N LYS A 26 23.18 -22.55 21.71
CA LYS A 26 22.95 -23.72 22.57
C LYS A 26 24.20 -24.59 22.69
N VAL A 27 24.88 -24.89 21.59
CA VAL A 27 26.13 -25.69 21.60
C VAL A 27 27.24 -24.98 22.36
N ILE A 28 27.44 -23.68 22.12
CA ILE A 28 28.48 -22.88 22.80
C ILE A 28 28.24 -22.78 24.31
N SER A 29 26.98 -22.77 24.74
CA SER A 29 26.66 -22.77 26.17
C SER A 29 26.98 -24.07 26.90
N GLY A 30 27.21 -25.18 26.18
CA GLY A 30 27.49 -26.48 26.78
C GLY A 30 26.37 -27.01 27.69
N GLY A 31 25.14 -26.48 27.57
CA GLY A 31 24.01 -26.80 28.44
C GLY A 31 23.81 -25.83 29.62
N ASP A 32 24.78 -24.96 29.91
CA ASP A 32 24.68 -23.92 30.94
C ASP A 32 24.38 -22.55 30.30
N PHE A 33 23.08 -22.24 30.23
CA PHE A 33 22.59 -21.00 29.62
C PHE A 33 22.89 -19.74 30.45
N GLN A 34 23.30 -19.87 31.73
CA GLN A 34 23.65 -18.70 32.55
C GLN A 34 24.96 -18.06 32.10
N LYS A 35 25.82 -18.82 31.42
CA LYS A 35 27.08 -18.32 30.83
C LYS A 35 26.83 -17.36 29.67
N LEU A 36 25.70 -17.48 28.98
CA LEU A 36 25.35 -16.59 27.87
C LEU A 36 24.92 -15.22 28.41
N HIS A 37 25.46 -14.15 27.83
CA HIS A 37 25.04 -12.79 28.22
C HIS A 37 23.56 -12.52 27.92
N SER A 38 23.02 -13.08 26.82
CA SER A 38 21.62 -12.87 26.40
C SER A 38 20.81 -14.15 26.50
N ARG A 39 19.47 -14.04 26.58
CA ARG A 39 18.61 -15.23 26.52
C ARG A 39 18.74 -15.91 25.15
N LEU A 40 18.68 -17.24 25.14
CA LEU A 40 18.90 -18.08 23.98
C LEU A 40 18.14 -17.65 22.70
N PRO A 41 16.85 -17.24 22.74
CA PRO A 41 16.13 -16.80 21.53
C PRO A 41 16.74 -15.58 20.84
N TYR A 42 17.39 -14.66 21.58
CA TYR A 42 17.95 -13.44 20.99
C TYR A 42 19.08 -13.70 20.00
N TYR A 43 19.83 -14.80 20.15
CA TYR A 43 20.85 -15.19 19.18
C TYR A 43 20.23 -15.63 17.85
N GLY A 44 19.09 -16.33 17.92
CA GLY A 44 18.29 -16.65 16.74
C GLY A 44 17.70 -15.38 16.11
N TYR A 45 17.07 -14.50 16.90
CA TYR A 45 16.50 -13.24 16.38
C TYR A 45 17.56 -12.36 15.71
N MET A 46 18.74 -12.24 16.32
CA MET A 46 19.87 -11.51 15.74
C MET A 46 20.25 -12.11 14.38
N SER A 47 20.44 -13.43 14.32
CA SER A 47 20.81 -14.11 13.07
C SER A 47 19.76 -13.96 11.97
N ALA A 48 18.48 -14.06 12.34
CA ALA A 48 17.36 -13.86 11.43
C ALA A 48 17.28 -12.43 10.90
N LEU A 49 17.45 -11.42 11.75
CA LEU A 49 17.40 -10.01 11.36
C LEU A 49 18.56 -9.63 10.43
N TRP A 50 19.77 -10.11 10.70
CA TRP A 50 20.93 -9.87 9.83
C TRP A 50 20.84 -10.59 8.48
N SER A 51 20.10 -11.69 8.39
CA SER A 51 19.83 -12.41 7.14
C SER A 51 18.68 -11.75 6.37
N GLY A 52 17.52 -11.59 7.01
CA GLY A 52 16.28 -11.16 6.36
C GLY A 52 16.23 -9.67 6.06
N LEU A 53 16.64 -8.80 6.99
CA LEU A 53 16.41 -7.36 6.84
C LEU A 53 17.18 -6.74 5.66
N PRO A 54 18.49 -6.99 5.47
CA PRO A 54 19.22 -6.47 4.31
C PRO A 54 18.69 -7.04 2.99
N ALA A 55 18.31 -8.32 2.97
CA ALA A 55 17.74 -8.96 1.79
C ALA A 55 16.38 -8.36 1.40
N LEU A 56 15.52 -8.09 2.40
CA LEU A 56 14.25 -7.39 2.20
C LEU A 56 14.45 -5.96 1.71
N MET A 57 15.43 -5.23 2.26
CA MET A 57 15.75 -3.88 1.79
C MET A 57 16.14 -3.85 0.30
N ILE A 58 16.97 -4.80 -0.14
CA ILE A 58 17.38 -4.89 -1.55
C ILE A 58 16.21 -5.26 -2.45
N LEU A 59 15.36 -6.18 -2.00
CA LEU A 59 14.14 -6.53 -2.72
C LEU A 59 13.21 -5.32 -2.88
N LEU A 60 13.01 -4.53 -1.82
CA LEU A 60 12.18 -3.31 -1.85
C LEU A 60 12.78 -2.22 -2.74
N LEU A 61 14.10 -2.03 -2.71
CA LEU A 61 14.79 -1.12 -3.61
C LEU A 61 14.61 -1.57 -5.06
N TRP A 62 14.80 -2.86 -5.34
CA TRP A 62 14.60 -3.40 -6.67
C TRP A 62 13.17 -3.18 -7.18
N LEU A 63 12.15 -3.46 -6.36
CA LEU A 63 10.75 -3.23 -6.71
C LEU A 63 10.46 -1.77 -7.08
N SER A 64 11.16 -0.83 -6.45
CA SER A 64 10.99 0.61 -6.71
C SER A 64 11.64 1.05 -8.03
N PHE A 65 12.71 0.39 -8.46
CA PHE A 65 13.52 0.80 -9.61
C PHE A 65 13.46 -0.12 -10.84
N GLU A 66 12.93 -1.35 -10.71
CA GLU A 66 12.87 -2.34 -11.81
C GLU A 66 12.23 -1.72 -13.06
N THR A 67 11.04 -1.12 -12.90
CA THR A 67 10.30 -0.58 -14.04
C THR A 67 11.10 0.52 -14.74
N THR A 68 11.75 1.40 -13.99
CA THR A 68 12.56 2.50 -14.53
C THR A 68 13.80 1.96 -15.25
N ILE A 69 14.52 1.03 -14.64
CA ILE A 69 15.75 0.45 -15.19
C ILE A 69 15.44 -0.34 -16.47
N VAL A 70 14.50 -1.27 -16.42
CA VAL A 70 14.17 -2.13 -17.58
C VAL A 70 13.58 -1.30 -18.72
N SER A 71 12.72 -0.32 -18.41
CA SER A 71 12.17 0.56 -19.46
C SER A 71 13.26 1.44 -20.08
N SER A 72 14.19 1.98 -19.29
CA SER A 72 15.30 2.79 -19.80
C SER A 72 16.25 1.97 -20.70
N LEU A 73 16.52 0.71 -20.36
CA LEU A 73 17.37 -0.17 -21.16
C LEU A 73 16.71 -0.59 -22.48
N VAL A 74 15.39 -0.76 -22.51
CA VAL A 74 14.67 -1.01 -23.79
C VAL A 74 14.64 0.25 -24.64
N MET A 75 14.49 1.43 -24.02
CA MET A 75 14.43 2.69 -24.74
C MET A 75 15.78 3.15 -25.28
N SER A 76 16.90 2.75 -24.68
CA SER A 76 18.24 3.01 -25.24
C SER A 76 18.54 2.18 -26.49
N ASP A 77 17.91 1.02 -26.63
CA ASP A 77 18.12 0.07 -27.73
C ASP A 77 17.06 0.25 -28.86
N LEU A 78 16.40 1.40 -28.95
CA LEU A 78 15.38 1.65 -29.96
C LEU A 78 15.98 1.67 -31.38
N PRO A 79 15.31 1.05 -32.37
CA PRO A 79 15.68 1.18 -33.77
C PRO A 79 15.65 2.65 -34.24
N PRO A 80 16.48 3.05 -35.22
CA PRO A 80 16.51 4.41 -35.76
C PRO A 80 15.14 4.94 -36.24
N ALA A 81 14.22 4.03 -36.60
CA ALA A 81 12.84 4.35 -36.97
C ALA A 81 12.03 5.08 -35.88
N TYR A 82 12.47 5.01 -34.61
CA TYR A 82 11.78 5.57 -33.45
C TYR A 82 12.53 6.74 -32.78
N GLU A 83 13.73 7.12 -33.27
CA GLU A 83 14.54 8.19 -32.68
C GLU A 83 13.84 9.56 -32.72
N GLY A 84 13.06 9.83 -33.77
CA GLY A 84 12.32 11.08 -33.95
C GLY A 84 10.99 11.18 -33.18
N TYR A 85 10.65 10.20 -32.33
CA TYR A 85 9.39 10.21 -31.58
C TYR A 85 9.44 11.24 -30.44
N SER A 86 8.34 11.95 -30.21
CA SER A 86 8.16 12.80 -29.04
C SER A 86 8.11 11.97 -27.76
N GLU A 87 8.32 12.60 -26.60
CA GLU A 87 8.26 11.92 -25.29
C GLU A 87 6.89 11.25 -25.04
N GLN A 88 5.80 11.85 -25.51
CA GLN A 88 4.47 11.26 -25.42
C GLN A 88 4.34 10.01 -26.31
N GLN A 89 4.90 10.05 -27.52
CA GLN A 89 4.89 8.92 -28.45
C GLN A 89 5.76 7.76 -27.94
N LYS A 90 6.91 8.05 -27.32
CA LYS A 90 7.75 7.05 -26.64
C LYS A 90 7.05 6.42 -25.44
N GLY A 91 6.31 7.22 -24.66
CA GLY A 91 5.48 6.72 -23.56
C GLY A 91 4.39 5.75 -24.01
N LEU A 92 3.70 6.06 -25.12
CA LEU A 92 2.71 5.16 -25.73
C LEU A 92 3.37 3.88 -26.25
N LEU A 93 4.51 4.00 -26.94
CA LEU A 93 5.29 2.87 -27.42
C LEU A 93 5.70 1.93 -26.27
N LEU A 94 6.17 2.49 -25.15
CA LEU A 94 6.52 1.71 -23.96
C LEU A 94 5.32 0.92 -23.43
N ASN A 95 4.15 1.55 -23.40
CA ASN A 95 2.93 0.91 -22.92
C ASN A 95 2.46 -0.20 -23.86
N ASP A 96 2.56 -0.01 -25.17
CA ASP A 96 2.28 -1.07 -26.16
C ASP A 96 3.26 -2.24 -26.02
N ILE A 97 4.56 -1.98 -25.82
CA ILE A 97 5.58 -3.01 -25.56
C ILE A 97 5.25 -3.80 -24.28
N LYS A 98 4.91 -3.09 -23.18
CA LYS A 98 4.52 -3.71 -21.92
C LYS A 98 3.25 -4.56 -22.05
N ASN A 99 2.21 -4.01 -22.69
CA ASN A 99 0.95 -4.71 -22.92
C ASN A 99 1.15 -5.97 -23.76
N LEU A 100 1.95 -5.89 -24.82
CA LEU A 100 2.27 -7.05 -25.65
C LEU A 100 3.04 -8.13 -24.87
N SER A 101 3.98 -7.72 -24.00
CA SER A 101 4.74 -8.66 -23.16
C SER A 101 3.87 -9.41 -22.14
N GLU A 102 2.73 -8.81 -21.77
CA GLU A 102 1.74 -9.38 -20.86
C GLU A 102 0.59 -10.08 -21.61
N GLY A 103 0.68 -10.21 -22.94
CA GLY A 103 -0.36 -10.84 -23.77
C GLY A 103 -1.66 -10.03 -23.87
N ARG A 104 -1.61 -8.72 -23.55
CA ARG A 104 -2.74 -7.79 -23.66
C ARG A 104 -2.83 -7.18 -25.06
N GLN A 105 -3.98 -6.60 -25.39
CA GLN A 105 -4.19 -5.91 -26.66
C GLN A 105 -3.34 -4.63 -26.76
N THR A 106 -2.81 -4.36 -27.95
CA THR A 106 -2.00 -3.17 -28.27
C THR A 106 -2.73 -2.25 -29.24
N SER A 107 -2.34 -0.98 -29.29
CA SER A 107 -2.94 0.01 -30.21
C SER A 107 -2.56 -0.22 -31.68
N GLY A 108 -1.60 -1.11 -31.97
CA GLY A 108 -1.20 -1.47 -33.34
C GLY A 108 -0.47 -2.80 -33.46
N LYS A 109 -0.61 -3.46 -34.62
CA LYS A 109 0.08 -4.71 -34.99
C LYS A 109 1.29 -4.43 -35.88
N LYS A 110 2.33 -3.80 -35.33
CA LYS A 110 3.62 -3.67 -36.04
C LYS A 110 4.51 -4.87 -35.71
N PRO A 111 5.14 -5.53 -36.71
CA PRO A 111 6.05 -6.66 -36.47
C PRO A 111 7.22 -6.29 -35.53
N GLU A 112 7.68 -5.04 -35.60
CA GLU A 112 8.77 -4.50 -34.79
C GLU A 112 8.43 -4.43 -33.28
N LEU A 113 7.15 -4.25 -32.93
CA LEU A 113 6.71 -4.24 -31.53
C LEU A 113 6.91 -5.60 -30.86
N LYS A 114 6.80 -6.69 -31.63
CA LYS A 114 7.03 -8.04 -31.11
C LYS A 114 8.49 -8.23 -30.70
N ILE A 115 9.43 -7.75 -31.52
CA ILE A 115 10.87 -7.83 -31.23
C ILE A 115 11.21 -7.04 -29.97
N LEU A 116 10.69 -5.82 -29.85
CA LEU A 116 10.88 -4.98 -28.66
C LEU A 116 10.22 -5.58 -27.40
N SER A 117 9.05 -6.19 -27.54
CA SER A 117 8.36 -6.94 -26.48
C SER A 117 9.13 -8.18 -26.03
N ASP A 118 9.66 -8.96 -26.96
CA ASP A 118 10.47 -10.13 -26.66
C ASP A 118 11.76 -9.72 -25.93
N ARG A 119 12.40 -8.62 -26.38
CA ARG A 119 13.56 -8.02 -25.71
C ARG A 119 13.23 -7.52 -24.30
N TYR A 120 12.11 -6.82 -24.12
CA TYR A 120 11.62 -6.38 -22.82
C TYR A 120 11.43 -7.58 -21.88
N THR A 121 10.83 -8.67 -22.39
CA THR A 121 10.62 -9.92 -21.64
C THR A 121 11.94 -10.57 -21.23
N GLN A 122 12.91 -10.63 -22.14
CA GLN A 122 14.25 -11.15 -21.86
C GLN A 122 14.98 -10.32 -20.80
N LEU A 123 14.98 -8.98 -20.94
CA LEU A 123 15.59 -8.09 -19.95
C LEU A 123 14.92 -8.23 -18.59
N LYS A 124 13.59 -8.29 -18.55
CA LYS A 124 12.84 -8.54 -17.32
C LYS A 124 13.19 -9.90 -16.71
N ALA A 125 13.39 -10.95 -17.51
CA ALA A 125 13.80 -12.27 -17.02
C ALA A 125 15.22 -12.24 -16.42
N ILE A 126 16.19 -11.65 -17.12
CA ILE A 126 17.57 -11.49 -16.64
C ILE A 126 17.59 -10.67 -15.35
N ALA A 127 16.89 -9.54 -15.34
CA ALA A 127 16.85 -8.63 -14.21
C ALA A 127 16.21 -9.29 -12.98
N ASN A 128 15.14 -10.09 -13.18
CA ASN A 128 14.56 -10.90 -12.11
C ASN A 128 15.51 -11.99 -11.60
N MET A 129 16.22 -12.70 -12.48
CA MET A 129 17.21 -13.70 -12.06
C MET A 129 18.37 -13.07 -11.29
N ALA A 130 18.87 -11.92 -11.74
CA ALA A 130 19.90 -11.15 -11.07
C ALA A 130 19.44 -10.70 -9.67
N ASN A 131 18.22 -10.15 -9.57
CA ASN A 131 17.65 -9.76 -8.28
C ASN A 131 17.53 -10.94 -7.32
N ILE A 132 17.04 -12.11 -7.79
CA ILE A 132 16.99 -13.34 -6.99
C ILE A 132 18.38 -13.70 -6.48
N ALA A 133 19.37 -13.77 -7.36
CA ALA A 133 20.73 -14.14 -6.98
C ALA A 133 21.30 -13.18 -5.93
N VAL A 134 21.12 -11.86 -6.11
CA VAL A 134 21.60 -10.83 -5.18
C VAL A 134 20.88 -10.93 -3.83
N VAL A 135 19.55 -11.06 -3.82
CA VAL A 135 18.76 -11.16 -2.58
C VAL A 135 19.14 -12.41 -1.79
N LEU A 136 19.29 -13.56 -2.46
CA LEU A 136 19.71 -14.80 -1.81
C LEU A 136 21.15 -14.71 -1.28
N ALA A 137 22.07 -14.16 -2.06
CA ALA A 137 23.46 -13.97 -1.64
C ALA A 137 23.54 -13.10 -0.39
N ILE A 138 22.83 -11.97 -0.37
CA ILE A 138 22.80 -11.06 0.78
C ILE A 138 22.16 -11.72 1.99
N ALA A 139 21.07 -12.48 1.81
CA ALA A 139 20.44 -13.22 2.90
C ALA A 139 21.37 -14.27 3.52
N ILE A 140 22.07 -15.04 2.69
CA ILE A 140 23.01 -16.08 3.13
C ILE A 140 24.22 -15.43 3.81
N ILE A 141 24.84 -14.43 3.19
CA ILE A 141 25.99 -13.71 3.74
C ILE A 141 25.63 -13.10 5.09
N GLY A 142 24.47 -12.44 5.20
CA GLY A 142 24.00 -11.86 6.45
C GLY A 142 23.78 -12.89 7.56
N GLY A 143 23.19 -14.05 7.24
CA GLY A 143 22.98 -15.14 8.19
C GLY A 143 24.28 -15.82 8.63
N VAL A 144 25.20 -16.07 7.69
CA VAL A 144 26.52 -16.64 7.97
C VAL A 144 27.35 -15.69 8.82
N PHE A 145 27.40 -14.41 8.47
CA PHE A 145 28.10 -13.37 9.22
C PHE A 145 27.59 -13.26 10.67
N ALA A 146 26.27 -13.22 10.85
CA ALA A 146 25.68 -13.17 12.17
C ALA A 146 25.98 -14.44 12.98
N SER A 147 25.85 -15.61 12.35
CA SER A 147 26.18 -16.89 12.96
C SER A 147 27.65 -16.96 13.38
N GLN A 148 28.58 -16.49 12.55
CA GLN A 148 30.01 -16.46 12.87
C GLN A 148 30.34 -15.58 14.08
N LYS A 149 29.62 -14.46 14.26
CA LYS A 149 29.80 -13.55 15.40
C LYS A 149 29.25 -14.07 16.73
N ILE A 150 28.48 -15.15 16.76
CA ILE A 150 27.94 -15.72 17.99
C ILE A 150 29.07 -16.34 18.83
N LYS A 151 29.41 -15.64 19.92
CA LYS A 151 30.26 -16.06 21.05
C LYS A 151 29.48 -15.91 22.38
N VAL A 152 29.99 -16.51 23.46
CA VAL A 152 29.38 -16.44 24.82
C VAL A 152 29.10 -15.00 25.25
N GLU A 153 30.06 -14.10 25.03
CA GLU A 153 30.00 -12.67 25.42
C GLU A 153 29.09 -11.81 24.54
N THR A 154 28.54 -12.36 23.45
CA THR A 154 27.78 -11.57 22.48
C THR A 154 26.51 -11.02 23.12
N ARG A 155 26.37 -9.70 23.09
CA ARG A 155 25.18 -8.98 23.54
C ARG A 155 24.07 -9.02 22.50
N ALA A 156 23.59 -10.24 22.17
CA ALA A 156 22.59 -10.47 21.13
C ALA A 156 21.30 -9.67 21.36
N ARG A 157 20.87 -9.53 22.63
CA ARG A 157 19.70 -8.70 22.99
C ARG A 157 19.87 -7.25 22.57
N ASN A 158 20.99 -6.61 22.93
CA ASN A 158 21.26 -5.22 22.57
C ASN A 158 21.34 -5.00 21.06
N ASN A 159 21.84 -5.99 20.30
CA ASN A 159 21.88 -5.91 18.84
C ASN A 159 20.46 -5.93 18.24
N VAL A 160 19.63 -6.87 18.68
CA VAL A 160 18.22 -6.96 18.27
C VAL A 160 17.46 -5.69 18.64
N GLU A 161 17.59 -5.21 19.88
CA GLU A 161 16.95 -3.98 20.33
C GLU A 161 17.40 -2.75 19.52
N LYS A 162 18.67 -2.67 19.13
CA LYS A 162 19.17 -1.59 18.26
C LYS A 162 18.53 -1.62 16.87
N ILE A 163 18.39 -2.82 16.27
CA ILE A 163 17.74 -2.98 14.97
C ILE A 163 16.26 -2.62 15.08
N VAL A 164 15.53 -3.17 16.06
CA VAL A 164 14.10 -2.89 16.26
C VAL A 164 13.86 -1.41 16.54
N LYS A 165 14.67 -0.78 17.40
CA LYS A 165 14.58 0.66 17.66
C LYS A 165 14.83 1.48 16.39
N GLY A 166 15.79 1.08 15.56
CA GLY A 166 16.03 1.70 14.25
C GLY A 166 14.82 1.60 13.31
N LEU A 167 14.18 0.43 13.24
CA LEU A 167 12.97 0.22 12.44
C LEU A 167 11.78 1.05 12.94
N LEU A 168 11.58 1.11 14.26
CA LEU A 168 10.53 1.93 14.86
C LEU A 168 10.77 3.42 14.61
N ILE A 169 12.01 3.91 14.74
CA ILE A 169 12.36 5.30 14.42
C ILE A 169 12.08 5.56 12.94
N ALA A 170 12.57 4.72 12.02
CA ALA A 170 12.34 4.89 10.59
C ALA A 170 10.84 4.92 10.24
N SER A 171 10.06 3.99 10.78
CA SER A 171 8.61 3.94 10.58
C SER A 171 7.91 5.20 11.11
N SER A 172 8.24 5.65 12.32
CA SER A 172 7.67 6.87 12.90
C SER A 172 8.06 8.12 12.11
N THR A 173 9.31 8.21 11.63
CA THR A 173 9.80 9.30 10.80
C THR A 173 9.04 9.37 9.47
N ILE A 174 8.84 8.23 8.80
CA ILE A 174 8.03 8.16 7.57
C ILE A 174 6.61 8.66 7.86
N ALA A 175 5.96 8.16 8.91
CA ALA A 175 4.60 8.57 9.26
C ALA A 175 4.48 10.09 9.55
N ILE A 176 5.45 10.66 10.27
CA ILE A 176 5.51 12.10 10.55
C ILE A 176 5.68 12.89 9.25
N PHE A 177 6.63 12.50 8.39
CA PHE A 177 6.84 13.18 7.10
C PHE A 177 5.65 13.04 6.15
N THR A 178 4.98 11.89 6.12
CA THR A 178 3.74 11.72 5.35
C THR A 178 2.64 12.63 5.88
N THR A 179 2.50 12.75 7.21
CA THR A 179 1.51 13.65 7.82
C THR A 179 1.81 15.11 7.48
N ILE A 180 3.06 15.53 7.62
CA ILE A 180 3.51 16.88 7.21
C ILE A 180 3.23 17.08 5.72
N GLY A 181 3.55 16.10 4.88
CA GLY A 181 3.30 16.15 3.43
C GLY A 181 1.82 16.30 3.09
N ILE A 182 0.93 15.57 3.77
CA ILE A 182 -0.53 15.71 3.60
C ILE A 182 -0.99 17.09 4.03
N VAL A 183 -0.56 17.57 5.21
CA VAL A 183 -0.94 18.90 5.72
C VAL A 183 -0.47 19.99 4.77
N LEU A 184 0.79 19.95 4.33
CA LEU A 184 1.34 20.92 3.38
C LEU A 184 0.64 20.84 2.03
N SER A 185 0.36 19.64 1.51
CA SER A 185 -0.37 19.45 0.25
C SER A 185 -1.76 20.07 0.31
N VAL A 186 -2.53 19.79 1.37
CA VAL A 186 -3.87 20.37 1.56
C VAL A 186 -3.78 21.88 1.76
N LEU A 187 -2.79 22.36 2.52
CA LEU A 187 -2.59 23.79 2.75
C LEU A 187 -2.27 24.54 1.45
N PHE A 188 -1.34 24.04 0.62
CA PHE A 188 -1.00 24.68 -0.65
C PHE A 188 -2.18 24.71 -1.62
N GLU A 189 -2.92 23.60 -1.73
CA GLU A 189 -4.13 23.57 -2.57
C GLU A 189 -5.24 24.47 -2.02
N ALA A 190 -5.39 24.56 -0.70
CA ALA A 190 -6.33 25.49 -0.06
C ALA A 190 -5.96 26.96 -0.33
N VAL A 191 -4.68 27.33 -0.23
CA VAL A 191 -4.22 28.70 -0.56
C VAL A 191 -4.53 29.04 -2.03
N ARG A 192 -4.19 28.15 -2.97
CA ARG A 192 -4.52 28.32 -4.40
C ARG A 192 -6.01 28.43 -4.66
N PHE A 193 -6.83 27.72 -3.87
CA PHE A 193 -8.28 27.84 -3.94
C PHE A 193 -8.76 29.22 -3.47
N PHE A 194 -8.26 29.71 -2.32
CA PHE A 194 -8.65 31.01 -1.78
C PHE A 194 -8.07 32.22 -2.53
N GLU A 195 -7.05 32.03 -3.38
CA GLU A 195 -6.63 33.02 -4.38
C GLU A 195 -7.71 33.25 -5.45
N LYS A 196 -8.53 32.24 -5.74
CA LYS A 196 -9.59 32.30 -6.76
C LYS A 196 -10.95 32.63 -6.16
N ILE A 197 -11.23 32.13 -4.97
CA ILE A 197 -12.53 32.29 -4.28
C ILE A 197 -12.30 33.06 -2.98
N PRO A 198 -12.89 34.25 -2.80
CA PRO A 198 -12.78 35.00 -1.55
C PRO A 198 -13.26 34.18 -0.36
N VAL A 199 -12.52 34.25 0.76
CA VAL A 199 -12.85 33.51 2.00
C VAL A 199 -14.26 33.84 2.50
N VAL A 200 -14.70 35.09 2.34
CA VAL A 200 -16.05 35.53 2.75
C VAL A 200 -17.13 34.83 1.92
N ASP A 201 -16.95 34.73 0.60
CA ASP A 201 -17.88 34.06 -0.30
C ASP A 201 -17.90 32.55 -0.05
N PHE A 202 -16.76 31.96 0.30
CA PHE A 202 -16.69 30.57 0.75
C PHE A 202 -17.44 30.36 2.07
N LEU A 203 -17.23 31.21 3.09
CA LEU A 203 -17.81 31.01 4.43
C LEU A 203 -19.30 31.32 4.50
N PHE A 204 -19.78 32.33 3.75
CA PHE A 204 -21.16 32.82 3.85
C PHE A 204 -21.95 32.62 2.55
N GLY A 205 -21.34 32.12 1.48
CA GLY A 205 -22.03 31.80 0.24
C GLY A 205 -23.14 30.78 0.46
N LEU A 206 -24.30 31.06 -0.13
CA LEU A 206 -25.50 30.22 -0.05
C LEU A 206 -25.67 29.29 -1.26
N GLU A 207 -24.72 29.32 -2.19
CA GLU A 207 -24.73 28.50 -3.39
C GLU A 207 -23.55 27.54 -3.40
N TRP A 208 -23.83 26.28 -3.77
CA TRP A 208 -22.84 25.25 -4.02
C TRP A 208 -22.99 24.72 -5.44
N SER A 209 -22.20 25.27 -6.34
CA SER A 209 -22.10 24.89 -7.75
C SER A 209 -20.62 24.78 -8.16
N PRO A 210 -19.97 23.64 -7.87
CA PRO A 210 -18.55 23.42 -8.21
C PRO A 210 -18.32 23.21 -9.72
N GLN A 211 -19.34 23.42 -10.56
CA GLN A 211 -19.29 23.22 -12.01
C GLN A 211 -18.65 24.44 -12.71
N THR A 212 -17.34 24.58 -12.56
CA THR A 212 -16.54 25.51 -13.37
C THR A 212 -16.30 24.91 -14.75
N ALA A 213 -16.44 25.70 -15.84
CA ALA A 213 -16.06 25.25 -17.17
C ALA A 213 -14.56 24.90 -17.20
N ILE A 214 -14.21 23.63 -17.47
CA ILE A 214 -12.81 23.17 -17.54
C ILE A 214 -12.29 23.27 -18.98
N ARG A 215 -13.18 23.38 -19.97
CA ARG A 215 -12.88 23.52 -21.40
C ARG A 215 -13.66 24.67 -22.02
N GLU A 216 -13.13 25.28 -23.09
CA GLU A 216 -13.78 26.40 -23.80
C GLU A 216 -15.14 26.03 -24.43
N ASP A 217 -15.40 24.74 -24.67
CA ASP A 217 -16.67 24.20 -25.18
C ASP A 217 -17.67 23.83 -24.08
N GLN A 218 -17.30 23.94 -22.79
CA GLN A 218 -18.21 23.67 -21.67
C GLN A 218 -18.93 24.94 -21.23
N VAL A 219 -20.27 24.89 -21.25
CA VAL A 219 -21.12 25.87 -20.57
C VAL A 219 -21.04 25.61 -19.06
N GLY A 220 -20.09 26.27 -18.39
CA GLY A 220 -19.97 26.25 -16.93
C GLY A 220 -20.61 27.48 -16.29
N SER A 221 -21.07 27.33 -15.05
CA SER A 221 -21.47 28.46 -14.21
C SER A 221 -20.24 29.18 -13.67
N SER A 222 -20.38 30.43 -13.21
CA SER A 222 -19.43 30.98 -12.23
C SER A 222 -19.38 30.01 -11.07
N GLY A 223 -18.23 29.36 -10.83
CA GLY A 223 -18.12 28.37 -9.77
C GLY A 223 -18.49 28.98 -8.42
N ALA A 224 -19.50 28.43 -7.74
CA ALA A 224 -19.95 28.89 -6.43
C ALA A 224 -19.58 27.82 -5.39
N PHE A 225 -18.83 28.22 -4.36
CA PHE A 225 -18.25 27.29 -3.38
C PHE A 225 -18.62 27.65 -1.95
N GLY A 226 -19.88 28.06 -1.70
CA GLY A 226 -20.35 28.36 -0.37
C GLY A 226 -20.39 27.12 0.54
N ILE A 227 -19.84 27.21 1.74
CA ILE A 227 -19.84 26.12 2.73
C ILE A 227 -21.20 25.93 3.39
N VAL A 228 -22.03 26.97 3.45
CA VAL A 228 -23.31 26.96 4.20
C VAL A 228 -24.24 25.84 3.72
N PRO A 229 -24.50 25.66 2.41
CA PRO A 229 -25.35 24.56 1.93
C PRO A 229 -24.75 23.18 2.19
N VAL A 230 -23.42 23.03 2.08
CA VAL A 230 -22.73 21.77 2.31
C VAL A 230 -22.80 21.36 3.78
N LEU A 231 -22.53 22.30 4.69
CA LEU A 231 -22.64 22.10 6.12
C LEU A 231 -24.08 21.80 6.53
N THR A 232 -25.03 22.61 6.05
CA THR A 232 -26.46 22.46 6.37
C THR A 232 -26.99 21.13 5.83
N GLY A 233 -26.66 20.76 4.59
CA GLY A 233 -27.03 19.48 4.01
C GLY A 233 -26.46 18.30 4.80
N THR A 234 -25.18 18.37 5.18
CA THR A 234 -24.53 17.33 6.00
C THR A 234 -25.19 17.19 7.37
N LEU A 235 -25.46 18.31 8.06
CA LEU A 235 -26.13 18.32 9.35
C LEU A 235 -27.57 17.80 9.26
N LEU A 236 -28.33 18.22 8.24
CA LEU A 236 -29.69 17.78 8.01
C LEU A 236 -29.76 16.26 7.75
N ILE A 237 -28.93 15.74 6.84
CA ILE A 237 -28.87 14.31 6.53
C ILE A 237 -28.45 13.53 7.77
N SER A 238 -27.43 13.99 8.49
CA SER A 238 -26.95 13.33 9.72
C SER A 238 -28.03 13.31 10.80
N PHE A 239 -28.77 14.40 10.97
CA PHE A 239 -29.85 14.52 11.93
C PHE A 239 -30.99 13.54 11.61
N ILE A 240 -31.49 13.53 10.37
CA ILE A 240 -32.52 12.58 9.93
C ILE A 240 -32.03 11.14 10.07
N ALA A 241 -30.78 10.87 9.66
CA ALA A 241 -30.17 9.54 9.78
C ALA A 241 -30.11 9.08 11.23
N MET A 242 -29.69 9.95 12.17
CA MET A 242 -29.65 9.62 13.59
C MET A 242 -31.05 9.43 14.19
N MET A 243 -32.03 10.24 13.79
CA MET A 243 -33.42 10.08 14.25
C MET A 243 -33.99 8.71 13.89
N VAL A 244 -33.55 8.10 12.80
CA VAL A 244 -34.00 6.76 12.39
C VAL A 244 -33.08 5.67 12.93
N ALA A 245 -31.76 5.82 12.77
CA ALA A 245 -30.79 4.79 13.11
C ALA A 245 -30.63 4.59 14.62
N VAL A 246 -30.69 5.66 15.43
CA VAL A 246 -30.49 5.55 16.88
C VAL A 246 -31.64 4.79 17.54
N PRO A 247 -32.94 5.13 17.32
CA PRO A 247 -34.02 4.36 17.92
C PRO A 247 -34.05 2.91 17.46
N ILE A 248 -33.91 2.65 16.15
CA ILE A 248 -33.94 1.29 15.61
C ILE A 248 -32.76 0.47 16.14
N GLY A 249 -31.54 1.04 16.13
CA GLY A 249 -30.34 0.39 16.61
C GLY A 249 -30.39 0.09 18.10
N LEU A 250 -30.81 1.07 18.91
CA LEU A 250 -30.92 0.91 20.36
C LEU A 250 -31.99 -0.11 20.74
N MET A 251 -33.19 -0.05 20.14
CA MET A 251 -34.26 -1.01 20.43
C MET A 251 -33.90 -2.42 19.96
N SER A 252 -33.22 -2.55 18.82
CA SER A 252 -32.71 -3.85 18.36
C SER A 252 -31.66 -4.42 19.31
N ALA A 253 -30.77 -3.58 19.84
CA ALA A 253 -29.77 -3.99 20.82
C ALA A 253 -30.41 -4.46 22.14
N ILE A 254 -31.37 -3.70 22.68
CA ILE A 254 -32.11 -4.05 23.91
C ILE A 254 -32.89 -5.36 23.69
N TYR A 255 -33.59 -5.51 22.57
CA TYR A 255 -34.33 -6.73 22.27
C TYR A 255 -33.40 -7.95 22.22
N LEU A 256 -32.26 -7.84 21.54
CA LEU A 256 -31.30 -8.93 21.42
C LEU A 256 -30.58 -9.26 22.73
N SER A 257 -30.43 -8.31 23.65
CA SER A 257 -29.78 -8.55 24.94
C SER A 257 -30.73 -9.13 25.97
N GLU A 258 -31.94 -8.58 26.10
CA GLU A 258 -32.86 -8.88 27.21
C GLU A 258 -34.01 -9.83 26.84
N TYR A 259 -34.51 -9.78 25.60
CA TYR A 259 -35.79 -10.43 25.26
C TYR A 259 -35.65 -11.58 24.26
N ALA A 260 -34.63 -11.56 23.40
CA ALA A 260 -34.51 -12.50 22.29
C ALA A 260 -34.22 -13.95 22.76
N PRO A 261 -34.94 -14.95 22.24
CA PRO A 261 -34.62 -16.36 22.46
C PRO A 261 -33.21 -16.71 21.95
N LYS A 262 -32.56 -17.68 22.61
CA LYS A 262 -31.17 -18.08 22.30
C LYS A 262 -30.95 -18.42 20.82
N THR A 263 -31.93 -19.06 20.18
CA THR A 263 -31.89 -19.42 18.75
C THR A 263 -31.88 -18.20 17.84
N PHE A 264 -32.81 -17.26 18.03
CA PHE A 264 -32.85 -16.03 17.23
C PHE A 264 -31.58 -15.20 17.41
N ARG A 265 -31.13 -15.03 18.67
CA ARG A 265 -29.90 -14.30 18.98
C ARG A 265 -28.67 -14.91 18.30
N SER A 266 -28.57 -16.25 18.24
CA SER A 266 -27.45 -16.94 17.59
C SER A 266 -27.36 -16.72 16.08
N ILE A 267 -28.45 -16.29 15.43
CA ILE A 267 -28.50 -15.99 13.99
C ILE A 267 -28.40 -14.49 13.74
N ALA A 268 -29.23 -13.70 14.42
CA ALA A 268 -29.31 -12.25 14.21
C ALA A 268 -28.01 -11.53 14.57
N LYS A 269 -27.33 -11.93 15.66
CA LYS A 269 -26.11 -11.25 16.11
C LYS A 269 -24.97 -11.38 15.08
N PRO A 270 -24.59 -12.58 14.61
CA PRO A 270 -23.60 -12.71 13.53
C PRO A 270 -23.99 -11.98 12.24
N LEU A 271 -25.28 -11.99 11.85
CA LEU A 271 -25.73 -11.26 10.66
C LEU A 271 -25.51 -9.75 10.80
N LEU A 272 -25.82 -9.16 11.95
CA LEU A 272 -25.57 -7.74 12.22
C LEU A 272 -24.06 -7.42 12.22
N GLU A 273 -23.22 -8.31 12.76
CA GLU A 273 -21.76 -8.17 12.73
C GLU A 273 -21.22 -8.22 11.30
N VAL A 274 -21.75 -9.10 10.45
CA VAL A 274 -21.39 -9.19 9.03
C VAL A 274 -21.84 -7.94 8.27
N LEU A 275 -23.05 -7.45 8.51
CA LEU A 275 -23.56 -6.21 7.90
C LEU A 275 -22.70 -5.01 8.29
N ALA A 276 -22.27 -4.91 9.55
CA ALA A 276 -21.36 -3.86 9.99
C ALA A 276 -19.96 -3.94 9.35
N GLY A 277 -19.56 -5.12 8.88
CA GLY A 277 -18.29 -5.34 8.18
C GLY A 277 -18.31 -5.01 6.69
N VAL A 278 -19.48 -4.74 6.10
CA VAL A 278 -19.58 -4.35 4.69
C VAL A 278 -19.02 -2.93 4.52
N PRO A 279 -18.14 -2.68 3.52
CA PRO A 279 -17.61 -1.34 3.28
C PRO A 279 -18.72 -0.33 3.00
N THR A 280 -18.66 0.84 3.65
CA THR A 280 -19.67 1.91 3.51
C THR A 280 -19.87 2.36 2.06
N VAL A 281 -18.81 2.29 1.23
CA VAL A 281 -18.87 2.58 -0.21
C VAL A 281 -19.86 1.67 -0.94
N VAL A 282 -19.96 0.38 -0.55
CA VAL A 282 -20.91 -0.57 -1.17
C VAL A 282 -22.35 -0.13 -0.89
N TYR A 283 -22.65 0.24 0.35
CA TYR A 283 -23.98 0.77 0.71
C TYR A 283 -24.29 2.08 -0.01
N GLY A 284 -23.31 2.97 -0.16
CA GLY A 284 -23.45 4.21 -0.93
C GLY A 284 -23.81 3.96 -2.40
N PHE A 285 -23.09 3.04 -3.07
CA PHE A 285 -23.39 2.66 -4.45
C PHE A 285 -24.76 1.99 -4.60
N PHE A 286 -25.14 1.08 -3.68
CA PHE A 286 -26.46 0.47 -3.68
C PHE A 286 -27.57 1.53 -3.52
N ALA A 287 -27.40 2.47 -2.59
CA ALA A 287 -28.34 3.56 -2.39
C ALA A 287 -28.48 4.42 -3.66
N ALA A 288 -27.36 4.76 -4.32
CA ALA A 288 -27.37 5.59 -5.52
C ALA A 288 -27.95 4.89 -6.76
N LEU A 289 -27.72 3.58 -6.93
CA LEU A 289 -28.13 2.84 -8.14
C LEU A 289 -29.49 2.17 -8.03
N VAL A 290 -29.94 1.86 -6.81
CA VAL A 290 -31.21 1.14 -6.57
C VAL A 290 -32.21 2.04 -5.88
N VAL A 291 -31.87 2.55 -4.68
CA VAL A 291 -32.83 3.28 -3.84
C VAL A 291 -33.17 4.65 -4.42
N ALA A 292 -32.18 5.41 -4.89
CA ALA A 292 -32.40 6.76 -5.41
C ALA A 292 -33.27 6.77 -6.68
N PRO A 293 -33.06 5.90 -7.70
CA PRO A 293 -33.99 5.78 -8.82
C PRO A 293 -35.38 5.35 -8.40
N MET A 294 -35.50 4.37 -7.48
CA MET A 294 -36.81 3.94 -6.97
C MET A 294 -37.60 5.07 -6.31
N ILE A 295 -36.94 5.99 -5.60
CA ILE A 295 -37.60 7.14 -4.99
C ILE A 295 -37.90 8.23 -6.02
N ARG A 296 -36.98 8.46 -6.97
CA ARG A 296 -37.14 9.50 -8.00
C ARG A 296 -38.27 9.17 -8.98
N ASP A 297 -38.43 7.90 -9.30
CA ASP A 297 -39.38 7.41 -10.30
C ASP A 297 -40.75 7.01 -9.67
N ALA A 298 -40.89 7.14 -8.34
CA ALA A 298 -42.13 6.93 -7.59
C ALA A 298 -42.97 8.22 -7.46
#